data_AF-A0A653LY19-F1
#
_entry.id   AF-A0A653LY19-F1
#
_cell.length_a   1.000
_cell.length_b   1.000
_cell.length_c   1.000
_cell.angle_alpha   90.00
_cell.angle_beta   90.00
_cell.angle_gamma   90.00
#
_symmetry.space_group_name_H-M   'P 1'
#
loop_
_entity.id
_entity.type
_entity.pdbx_description
1 polymer ?
#
loop_
_entity_poly.entity_id
_entity_poly.type
_entity_poly.pdbx_seq_one_letter_code
_entity_poly.pdbx_strand_id
1 'polypeptide(L)'
;MVGLIAGGDPALTTAVEGAEDDEAAAVRDLDALGLTADDMVVGISASGRTPYVIAAILEARRRSAMSVSVACNPDSAAGREADIAIDVVVGPEFIAGSTRLKAGTAQKLVLNMLTTLAMVRSHKTYGNRMVDVRATNAKLVARAFSLVQDVTGAPPAEVQAALDASDGEVKTAIAVILTGASAADARERLDAAAGSLRAVL
;
A
#
# COMPACT_ATOMS: atom_id res chain seq x y z
N MET A 1 3.93 -1.33 5.29
CA MET A 1 4.52 -0.91 4.01
C MET A 1 5.54 0.16 4.27
N VAL A 2 6.71 0.04 3.65
CA VAL A 2 7.83 0.98 3.75
C VAL A 2 8.40 1.22 2.35
N GLY A 3 9.07 2.35 2.13
CA GLY A 3 9.78 2.63 0.89
C GLY A 3 11.28 2.71 1.15
N LEU A 4 12.07 2.06 0.29
CA LEU A 4 13.53 2.16 0.26
C LEU A 4 13.95 2.87 -1.02
N ILE A 5 15.06 3.62 -0.93
CA ILE A 5 15.67 4.30 -2.06
C ILE A 5 17.19 4.14 -1.95
N ALA A 6 17.83 3.79 -3.08
CA ALA A 6 19.28 3.69 -3.15
C ALA A 6 19.92 5.02 -2.72
N GLY A 7 20.85 4.97 -1.77
CA GLY A 7 21.47 6.16 -1.18
C GLY A 7 20.75 6.72 0.05
N GLY A 8 19.63 6.12 0.48
CA GLY A 8 18.91 6.45 1.72
C GLY A 8 18.16 7.79 1.68
N ASP A 9 17.78 8.30 2.85
CA ASP A 9 16.99 9.53 2.99
C ASP A 9 17.50 10.75 2.18
N PRO A 10 18.82 11.01 2.06
CA PRO A 10 19.31 12.10 1.22
C PRO A 10 18.85 12.01 -0.25
N ALA A 11 18.68 10.79 -0.78
CA ALA A 11 18.26 10.52 -2.15
C ALA A 11 16.81 10.97 -2.44
N LEU A 12 16.00 11.21 -1.41
CA LEU A 12 14.62 11.70 -1.56
C LEU A 12 14.57 13.13 -2.12
N THR A 13 15.57 13.95 -1.81
CA THR A 13 15.61 15.36 -2.24
C THR A 13 16.73 15.65 -3.22
N THR A 14 17.78 14.82 -3.27
CA THR A 14 18.94 15.07 -4.13
C THR A 14 19.52 13.74 -4.60
N ALA A 15 19.72 13.58 -5.91
CA ALA A 15 20.29 12.36 -6.45
C ALA A 15 21.68 12.08 -5.86
N VAL A 16 21.92 10.83 -5.44
CA VAL A 16 23.21 10.37 -4.91
C VAL A 16 23.91 9.59 -6.02
N GLU A 17 25.06 10.10 -6.47
CA GLU A 17 25.82 9.51 -7.57
C GLU A 17 26.31 8.10 -7.22
N GLY A 18 26.15 7.16 -8.15
CA GLY A 18 26.59 5.76 -8.01
C GLY A 18 25.75 4.89 -7.06
N ALA A 19 24.77 5.45 -6.34
CA ALA A 19 23.97 4.68 -5.40
C ALA A 19 23.15 3.56 -6.07
N GLU A 20 22.70 3.79 -7.31
CA GLU A 20 21.92 2.81 -8.08
C GLU A 20 22.73 1.57 -8.51
N ASP A 21 24.06 1.68 -8.48
CA ASP A 21 25.01 0.63 -8.85
C ASP A 21 25.52 -0.17 -7.63
N ASP A 22 25.23 0.25 -6.38
CA ASP A 22 25.65 -0.45 -5.16
C ASP A 22 24.70 -1.62 -4.82
N GLU A 23 24.98 -2.80 -5.36
CA GLU A 23 24.25 -4.04 -5.06
C GLU A 23 24.31 -4.41 -3.57
N ALA A 24 25.44 -4.17 -2.90
CA ALA A 24 25.62 -4.53 -1.50
C ALA A 24 24.79 -3.62 -0.57
N ALA A 25 24.53 -2.37 -0.96
CA ALA A 25 23.61 -1.49 -0.24
C ALA A 25 22.20 -2.07 -0.19
N ALA A 26 21.69 -2.63 -1.29
CA ALA A 26 20.35 -3.22 -1.32
C ALA A 26 20.19 -4.33 -0.28
N VAL A 27 21.19 -5.21 -0.14
CA VAL A 27 21.18 -6.27 0.88
C VAL A 27 21.22 -5.67 2.28
N ARG A 28 22.11 -4.70 2.54
CA ARG A 28 22.20 -4.04 3.85
C ARG A 28 20.89 -3.36 4.26
N ASP A 29 20.21 -2.72 3.32
CA ASP A 29 18.95 -2.02 3.58
C ASP A 29 17.82 -3.00 3.91
N LEU A 30 17.74 -4.15 3.21
CA LEU A 30 16.78 -5.21 3.51
C LEU A 30 17.10 -5.93 4.84
N ASP A 31 18.38 -6.13 5.15
CA ASP A 31 18.84 -6.68 6.42
C ASP A 31 18.44 -5.78 7.59
N ALA A 32 18.62 -4.46 7.44
CA ALA A 32 18.26 -3.48 8.45
C ALA A 32 16.75 -3.43 8.73
N LEU A 33 15.92 -3.74 7.73
CA LEU A 33 14.48 -3.92 7.90
C LEU A 33 14.09 -5.27 8.52
N GLY A 34 15.03 -6.20 8.63
CA GLY A 34 14.78 -7.54 9.15
C GLY A 34 13.93 -8.39 8.20
N LEU A 35 14.11 -8.27 6.89
CA LEU A 35 13.30 -8.96 5.87
C LEU A 35 13.13 -10.46 6.16
N THR A 36 11.89 -10.96 6.11
CA THR A 36 11.52 -12.36 6.34
C THR A 36 10.74 -12.95 5.16
N ALA A 37 10.44 -14.26 5.21
CA ALA A 37 9.63 -14.93 4.20
C ALA A 37 8.14 -14.49 4.19
N ASP A 38 7.67 -13.86 5.27
CA ASP A 38 6.30 -13.33 5.37
C ASP A 38 6.15 -11.96 4.67
N ASP A 39 7.26 -11.39 4.21
CA ASP A 39 7.31 -10.11 3.53
C ASP A 39 7.27 -10.24 1.99
N MET A 40 7.05 -9.10 1.34
CA MET A 40 7.12 -8.95 -0.11
C MET A 40 8.03 -7.77 -0.48
N VAL A 41 8.91 -7.97 -1.46
CA VAL A 41 9.78 -6.94 -2.03
C VAL A 41 9.30 -6.60 -3.44
N VAL A 42 9.02 -5.31 -3.68
CA VAL A 42 8.65 -4.78 -5.00
C VAL A 42 9.79 -3.91 -5.53
N GLY A 43 10.58 -4.46 -6.46
CA GLY A 43 11.69 -3.78 -7.09
C GLY A 43 11.23 -2.88 -8.25
N ILE A 44 11.53 -1.58 -8.18
CA ILE A 44 11.04 -0.59 -9.16
C ILE A 44 12.22 -0.02 -9.94
N SER A 45 12.28 -0.28 -11.24
CA SER A 45 13.30 0.28 -12.12
C SER A 45 12.74 0.46 -13.53
N ALA A 46 12.69 1.71 -14.04
CA ALA A 46 12.16 1.97 -15.37
C ALA A 46 12.96 1.23 -16.45
N SER A 47 14.30 1.19 -16.29
CA SER A 47 15.19 0.48 -17.19
C SER A 47 15.06 -1.05 -17.05
N GLY A 48 14.62 -1.52 -15.88
CA GLY A 48 14.52 -2.93 -15.56
C GLY A 48 15.88 -3.61 -15.35
N ARG A 49 16.98 -2.84 -15.27
CA ARG A 49 18.36 -3.36 -15.18
C ARG A 49 19.21 -2.69 -14.11
N THR A 50 18.61 -1.92 -13.20
CA THR A 50 19.34 -1.20 -12.13
C THR A 50 19.92 -2.21 -11.14
N PRO A 51 21.26 -2.24 -10.91
CA PRO A 51 21.91 -3.24 -10.05
C PRO A 51 21.35 -3.31 -8.63
N TYR A 52 21.17 -2.16 -7.96
CA TYR A 52 20.57 -2.10 -6.62
C TYR A 52 19.20 -2.81 -6.56
N VAL A 53 18.36 -2.63 -7.58
CA VAL A 53 17.02 -3.22 -7.64
C VAL A 53 17.07 -4.73 -7.89
N ILE A 54 17.97 -5.18 -8.78
CA ILE A 54 18.17 -6.61 -9.05
C ILE A 54 18.69 -7.31 -7.79
N ALA A 55 19.67 -6.73 -7.10
CA ALA A 55 20.20 -7.26 -5.85
C ALA A 55 19.12 -7.38 -4.77
N ALA A 56 18.24 -6.39 -4.63
CA ALA A 56 17.09 -6.44 -3.71
C ALA A 56 16.13 -7.61 -4.03
N ILE A 57 15.83 -7.84 -5.31
CA ILE A 57 14.97 -8.94 -5.76
C ILE A 57 15.62 -10.29 -5.47
N LEU A 58 16.91 -10.45 -5.79
CA LEU A 58 17.66 -11.68 -5.54
C LEU A 58 17.74 -11.99 -4.04
N GLU A 59 17.95 -10.98 -3.20
CA GLU A 59 17.98 -11.14 -1.74
C GLU A 59 16.62 -11.54 -1.18
N ALA A 60 15.53 -10.93 -1.67
CA ALA A 60 14.17 -11.34 -1.31
C ALA A 60 13.94 -12.83 -1.58
N ARG A 61 14.31 -13.29 -2.78
CA ARG A 61 14.19 -14.70 -3.15
C ARG A 61 15.07 -15.61 -2.31
N ARG A 62 16.31 -15.19 -2.00
CA ARG A 62 17.20 -15.94 -1.10
C ARG A 62 16.57 -16.15 0.28
N ARG A 63 15.75 -15.19 0.74
CA ARG A 63 14.99 -15.26 1.99
C ARG A 63 13.60 -15.90 1.85
N SER A 64 13.24 -16.40 0.67
CA SER A 64 11.89 -16.90 0.37
C SER A 64 10.78 -15.87 0.54
N ALA A 65 11.12 -14.57 0.53
CA ALA A 65 10.16 -13.48 0.47
C ALA A 65 9.64 -13.35 -0.97
N MET A 66 8.36 -13.00 -1.13
CA MET A 66 7.78 -12.82 -2.46
C MET A 66 8.42 -11.64 -3.17
N SER A 67 8.89 -11.83 -4.40
CA SER A 67 9.56 -10.80 -5.18
C SER A 67 8.75 -10.39 -6.41
N VAL A 68 8.61 -9.08 -6.61
CA VAL A 68 7.90 -8.49 -7.75
C VAL A 68 8.80 -7.47 -8.41
N SER A 69 8.88 -7.45 -9.74
CA SER A 69 9.53 -6.38 -10.49
C SER A 69 8.50 -5.45 -11.15
N VAL A 70 8.82 -4.16 -11.23
CA VAL A 70 8.08 -3.17 -12.00
C VAL A 70 9.04 -2.42 -12.91
N ALA A 71 8.95 -2.67 -14.22
CA ALA A 71 9.81 -2.07 -15.23
C ALA A 71 9.02 -1.56 -16.45
N CYS A 72 9.71 -0.84 -17.34
CA CYS A 72 9.10 -0.26 -18.54
C CYS A 72 9.76 -0.73 -19.85
N ASN A 73 10.63 -1.74 -19.75
CA ASN A 73 11.19 -2.47 -20.88
C ASN A 73 10.66 -3.91 -20.85
N PRO A 74 10.40 -4.52 -22.02
CA PRO A 74 9.98 -5.92 -22.08
C PRO A 74 11.13 -6.84 -21.66
N ASP A 75 10.79 -7.95 -21.00
CA ASP A 75 11.75 -8.98 -20.58
C ASP A 75 12.91 -8.36 -19.78
N SER A 76 12.53 -7.57 -18.78
CA SER A 76 13.48 -6.85 -17.93
C SER A 76 14.40 -7.81 -17.17
N ALA A 77 15.65 -7.41 -16.93
CA ALA A 77 16.58 -8.24 -16.15
C ALA A 77 16.03 -8.47 -14.72
N ALA A 78 15.49 -7.43 -14.09
CA ALA A 78 14.78 -7.55 -12.82
C ALA A 78 13.55 -8.47 -12.90
N GLY A 79 12.80 -8.46 -14.01
CA GLY A 79 11.65 -9.34 -14.22
C GLY A 79 12.00 -10.81 -14.36
N ARG A 80 13.11 -11.14 -15.02
CA ARG A 80 13.61 -12.53 -15.10
C ARG A 80 13.99 -13.09 -13.74
N GLU A 81 14.46 -12.23 -12.84
CA GLU A 81 14.84 -12.62 -11.49
C GLU A 81 13.68 -12.57 -10.48
N ALA A 82 12.53 -11.95 -10.78
CA ALA A 82 11.40 -11.85 -9.84
C ALA A 82 10.41 -13.01 -9.99
N ASP A 83 9.63 -13.30 -8.93
CA ASP A 83 8.54 -14.28 -9.00
C ASP A 83 7.38 -13.77 -9.87
N ILE A 84 7.15 -12.45 -9.86
CA ILE A 84 6.15 -11.77 -10.70
C ILE A 84 6.81 -10.58 -11.40
N ALA A 85 6.76 -10.55 -12.73
CA ALA A 85 7.20 -9.41 -13.53
C ALA A 85 6.01 -8.55 -13.98
N ILE A 86 6.08 -7.24 -13.73
CA ILE A 86 5.12 -6.24 -14.22
C ILE A 86 5.87 -5.28 -15.16
N ASP A 87 6.00 -5.71 -16.42
CA ASP A 87 6.66 -4.92 -17.47
C ASP A 87 5.60 -4.08 -18.23
N VAL A 88 5.54 -2.78 -17.91
CA VAL A 88 4.62 -1.83 -18.55
C VAL A 88 5.35 -1.06 -19.67
N VAL A 89 5.30 -1.59 -20.88
CA VAL A 89 5.99 -1.00 -22.03
C VAL A 89 5.29 0.28 -22.50
N VAL A 90 5.84 1.44 -22.11
CA VAL A 90 5.29 2.77 -22.44
C VAL A 90 5.83 3.36 -23.74
N GLY A 91 6.80 2.69 -24.38
CA GLY A 91 7.52 3.17 -25.57
C GLY A 91 8.48 4.33 -25.30
N PRO A 92 9.12 4.90 -26.34
CA PRO A 92 10.13 5.95 -26.20
C PRO A 92 9.61 7.20 -25.48
N GLU A 93 10.42 7.77 -24.61
CA GLU A 93 10.07 9.01 -23.89
C GLU A 93 10.12 10.24 -24.80
N PHE A 94 9.35 11.28 -24.46
CA PHE A 94 9.34 12.54 -25.22
C PHE A 94 10.73 13.20 -25.23
N ILE A 95 11.39 13.22 -24.07
CA ILE A 95 12.82 13.52 -23.96
C ILE A 95 13.53 12.17 -23.86
N ALA A 96 14.38 11.84 -24.82
CA ALA A 96 15.10 10.58 -24.86
C ALA A 96 15.81 10.31 -23.52
N GLY A 97 15.53 9.15 -22.91
CA GLY A 97 16.10 8.74 -21.63
C GLY A 97 15.44 9.33 -20.37
N SER A 98 14.54 10.30 -20.49
CA SER A 98 13.86 10.93 -19.33
C SER A 98 12.71 10.06 -18.81
N THR A 99 13.02 8.93 -18.20
CA THR A 99 12.06 7.93 -17.70
C THR A 99 11.19 8.42 -16.54
N ARG A 100 11.49 9.57 -15.94
CA ARG A 100 10.62 10.24 -14.96
C ARG A 100 9.26 10.67 -15.53
N LEU A 101 9.08 10.62 -16.86
CA LEU A 101 7.86 11.00 -17.56
C LEU A 101 6.85 9.83 -17.62
N LYS A 102 6.75 9.12 -18.74
CA LYS A 102 5.73 8.07 -18.90
C LYS A 102 6.03 6.88 -18.02
N ALA A 103 7.27 6.43 -17.94
CA ALA A 103 7.64 5.28 -17.11
C ALA A 103 7.37 5.55 -15.62
N GLY A 104 7.78 6.72 -15.10
CA GLY A 104 7.47 7.13 -13.72
C GLY A 104 5.96 7.24 -13.46
N THR A 105 5.19 7.74 -14.43
CA THR A 105 3.72 7.78 -14.34
C THR A 105 3.13 6.37 -14.28
N ALA A 106 3.59 5.46 -15.13
CA ALA A 106 3.13 4.07 -15.15
C ALA A 106 3.45 3.36 -13.84
N GLN A 107 4.67 3.51 -13.31
CA GLN A 107 5.07 2.96 -12.01
C GLN A 107 4.17 3.47 -10.88
N LYS A 108 3.87 4.77 -10.83
CA LYS A 108 2.92 5.32 -9.84
C LYS A 108 1.55 4.65 -9.93
N LEU A 109 1.03 4.45 -11.15
CA LEU A 109 -0.29 3.81 -11.33
C LEU A 109 -0.27 2.35 -10.87
N VAL A 110 0.77 1.59 -11.20
CA VAL A 110 0.96 0.21 -10.74
C VAL A 110 1.01 0.15 -9.20
N LEU A 111 1.83 0.98 -8.56
CA LEU A 111 1.96 1.01 -7.11
C LEU A 111 0.65 1.40 -6.43
N ASN A 112 -0.08 2.38 -6.99
CA ASN A 112 -1.41 2.73 -6.51
C ASN A 112 -2.38 1.55 -6.61
N MET A 113 -2.35 0.76 -7.70
CA MET A 113 -3.18 -0.43 -7.85
C MET A 113 -2.81 -1.51 -6.83
N LEU A 114 -1.52 -1.87 -6.71
CA LEU A 114 -1.05 -2.90 -5.77
C LEU A 114 -1.50 -2.59 -4.35
N THR A 115 -1.20 -1.38 -3.87
CA THR A 115 -1.53 -0.96 -2.50
C THR A 115 -3.04 -0.85 -2.27
N THR A 116 -3.78 -0.29 -3.22
CA THR A 116 -5.24 -0.16 -3.10
C THR A 116 -5.92 -1.52 -3.08
N LEU A 117 -5.56 -2.41 -4.00
CA LEU A 117 -6.15 -3.75 -4.09
C LEU A 117 -5.80 -4.61 -2.86
N ALA A 118 -4.57 -4.51 -2.35
CA ALA A 118 -4.18 -5.16 -1.10
C ALA A 118 -5.03 -4.68 0.09
N MET A 119 -5.26 -3.36 0.20
CA MET A 119 -6.08 -2.78 1.27
C MET A 119 -7.56 -3.15 1.13
N VAL A 120 -8.10 -3.20 -0.10
CA VAL A 120 -9.47 -3.68 -0.38
C VAL A 120 -9.61 -5.16 0.05
N ARG A 121 -8.64 -6.00 -0.32
CA ARG A 121 -8.62 -7.43 0.05
C ARG A 121 -8.45 -7.63 1.56
N SER A 122 -7.81 -6.70 2.25
CA SER A 122 -7.62 -6.69 3.71
C SER A 122 -8.73 -5.97 4.46
N HIS A 123 -9.92 -5.84 3.86
CA HIS A 123 -11.12 -5.29 4.49
C HIS A 123 -10.97 -3.86 5.05
N LYS A 124 -10.14 -3.05 4.41
CA LYS A 124 -9.99 -1.62 4.72
C LYS A 124 -11.07 -0.75 4.05
N THR A 125 -11.85 -1.34 3.15
CA THR A 125 -12.96 -0.71 2.45
C THR A 125 -14.27 -1.47 2.63
N TYR A 126 -15.39 -0.78 2.44
CA TYR A 126 -16.73 -1.35 2.35
C TYR A 126 -17.40 -0.83 1.08
N GLY A 127 -17.64 -1.71 0.10
CA GLY A 127 -17.92 -1.29 -1.26
C GLY A 127 -16.77 -0.43 -1.80
N ASN A 128 -17.08 0.78 -2.27
CA ASN A 128 -16.11 1.77 -2.75
C ASN A 128 -15.68 2.80 -1.69
N ARG A 129 -16.01 2.57 -0.41
CA ARG A 129 -15.78 3.50 0.70
C ARG A 129 -14.63 3.06 1.59
N MET A 130 -13.71 3.95 1.91
CA MET A 130 -12.59 3.66 2.81
C MET A 130 -13.04 3.82 4.26
N VAL A 131 -13.36 2.71 4.92
CA VAL A 131 -13.97 2.67 6.26
C VAL A 131 -12.95 2.45 7.39
N ASP A 132 -11.69 2.15 7.07
CA ASP A 132 -10.60 2.07 8.06
C ASP A 132 -9.92 3.44 8.25
N VAL A 133 -10.71 4.45 8.63
CA VAL A 133 -10.22 5.82 8.86
C VAL A 133 -10.24 6.11 10.35
N ARG A 134 -9.11 6.61 10.88
CA ARG A 134 -9.02 7.17 12.23
C ARG A 134 -9.11 8.68 12.18
N ALA A 135 -10.05 9.25 12.92
CA ALA A 135 -10.29 10.67 12.96
C ALA A 135 -9.28 11.42 13.86
N THR A 136 -8.08 11.71 13.34
CA THR A 136 -7.00 12.37 14.11
C THR A 136 -6.98 13.89 14.01
N ASN A 137 -7.85 14.49 13.20
CA ASN A 137 -7.99 15.95 13.06
C ASN A 137 -9.42 16.30 12.61
N ALA A 138 -9.78 17.58 12.72
CA ALA A 138 -11.14 18.07 12.42
C ALA A 138 -11.65 17.66 11.01
N LYS A 139 -10.79 17.66 10.00
CA LYS A 139 -11.15 17.22 8.63
C LYS A 139 -11.49 15.72 8.61
N LEU A 140 -10.70 14.90 9.32
CA LEU A 140 -10.94 13.46 9.39
C LEU A 140 -12.15 13.12 10.26
N VAL A 141 -12.46 13.92 11.29
CA VAL A 141 -13.70 13.80 12.08
C VAL A 141 -14.92 14.04 11.19
N ALA A 142 -14.93 15.17 10.44
CA ALA A 142 -16.02 15.46 9.52
C ALA A 142 -16.18 14.37 8.45
N ARG A 143 -15.06 13.85 7.92
CA ARG A 143 -15.07 12.74 6.95
C ARG A 143 -15.62 11.45 7.56
N ALA A 144 -15.22 11.10 8.79
CA ALA A 144 -15.71 9.92 9.49
C ALA A 144 -17.23 9.99 9.67
N PHE A 145 -17.74 11.13 10.14
CA PHE A 145 -19.17 11.39 10.26
C PHE A 145 -19.92 11.21 8.94
N SER A 146 -19.48 11.91 7.88
CA SER A 146 -20.11 11.80 6.56
C SER A 146 -20.10 10.37 6.03
N LEU A 147 -19.04 9.61 6.31
CA LEU A 147 -18.91 8.24 5.85
C LEU A 147 -19.87 7.29 6.57
N VAL A 148 -19.97 7.39 7.90
CA VAL A 148 -20.93 6.59 8.68
C VAL A 148 -22.36 6.90 8.23
N GLN A 149 -22.69 8.19 8.07
CA GLN A 149 -24.00 8.62 7.60
C GLN A 149 -24.32 8.08 6.19
N ASP A 150 -23.38 8.19 5.25
CA ASP A 150 -23.55 7.72 3.88
C ASP A 150 -23.69 6.19 3.78
N VAL A 151 -23.01 5.43 4.64
CA VAL A 151 -23.13 3.96 4.66
C VAL A 151 -24.42 3.49 5.33
N THR A 152 -24.83 4.15 6.42
CA THR A 152 -25.93 3.67 7.28
C THR A 152 -27.28 4.29 6.94
N GLY A 153 -27.29 5.49 6.36
CA GLY A 153 -28.49 6.31 6.19
C GLY A 153 -29.05 6.90 7.50
N ALA A 154 -28.33 6.74 8.62
CA ALA A 154 -28.80 7.14 9.94
C ALA A 154 -28.86 8.67 10.13
N PRO A 155 -29.75 9.17 10.99
CA PRO A 155 -29.83 10.59 11.32
C PRO A 155 -28.57 11.08 12.06
N PRO A 156 -28.23 12.38 11.97
CA PRO A 156 -27.01 12.94 12.55
C PRO A 156 -26.75 12.60 14.02
N ALA A 157 -27.79 12.60 14.85
CA ALA A 157 -27.67 12.32 16.29
C ALA A 157 -27.23 10.87 16.56
N GLU A 158 -27.75 9.91 15.79
CA GLU A 158 -27.41 8.50 15.91
C GLU A 158 -25.98 8.23 15.42
N VAL A 159 -25.59 8.87 14.30
CA VAL A 159 -24.22 8.81 13.78
C VAL A 159 -23.21 9.34 14.79
N GLN A 160 -23.50 10.49 15.42
CA GLN A 160 -22.62 11.06 16.43
C GLN A 160 -22.49 10.13 17.65
N ALA A 161 -23.62 9.63 18.16
CA ALA A 161 -23.63 8.72 19.31
C ALA A 161 -22.84 7.43 19.03
N ALA A 162 -23.00 6.84 17.85
CA ALA A 162 -22.28 5.64 17.45
C ALA A 162 -20.77 5.89 17.30
N LEU A 163 -20.37 7.03 16.72
CA LEU A 163 -18.96 7.42 16.62
C LEU A 163 -18.33 7.65 17.98
N ASP A 164 -19.04 8.33 18.89
CA ASP A 164 -18.55 8.58 20.25
C ASP A 164 -18.40 7.26 21.03
N ALA A 165 -19.40 6.37 20.95
CA ALA A 165 -19.33 5.04 21.56
C ALA A 165 -18.25 4.13 20.94
N SER A 166 -17.82 4.45 19.72
CA SER A 166 -16.82 3.70 18.96
C SER A 166 -15.44 4.36 18.98
N ASP A 167 -15.20 5.37 19.82
CA ASP A 167 -13.92 6.10 19.90
C ASP A 167 -13.46 6.66 18.53
N GLY A 168 -14.43 7.07 17.70
CA GLY A 168 -14.20 7.58 16.35
C GLY A 168 -13.89 6.52 15.29
N GLU A 169 -13.96 5.23 15.62
CA GLU A 169 -13.76 4.14 14.68
C GLU A 169 -14.98 3.98 13.75
N VAL A 170 -14.79 4.32 12.48
CA VAL A 170 -15.88 4.32 11.49
C VAL A 170 -16.48 2.92 11.27
N LYS A 171 -15.64 1.87 11.14
CA LYS A 171 -16.14 0.50 10.96
C LYS A 171 -17.02 0.04 12.12
N THR A 172 -16.55 0.28 13.34
CA THR A 172 -17.27 -0.06 14.57
C THR A 172 -18.59 0.73 14.64
N ALA A 173 -18.56 2.04 14.38
CA ALA A 173 -19.77 2.87 14.40
C ALA A 173 -20.81 2.42 13.36
N ILE A 174 -20.40 2.04 12.16
CA ILE A 174 -21.30 1.48 11.15
C ILE A 174 -21.93 0.16 11.65
N ALA A 175 -21.11 -0.74 12.21
CA ALA A 175 -21.60 -2.01 12.72
C ALA A 175 -22.58 -1.83 13.90
N VAL A 176 -22.31 -0.90 14.81
CA VAL A 176 -23.22 -0.55 15.92
C VAL A 176 -24.59 -0.14 15.39
N ILE A 177 -24.63 0.80 14.43
CA ILE A 177 -25.89 1.30 13.86
C ILE A 177 -26.65 0.19 13.13
N LEU A 178 -25.98 -0.56 12.25
CA LEU A 178 -26.66 -1.50 11.37
C LEU A 178 -27.05 -2.82 12.05
N THR A 179 -26.38 -3.20 13.15
CA THR A 179 -26.67 -4.45 13.87
C THR A 179 -27.39 -4.23 15.21
N GLY A 180 -27.39 -2.99 15.72
CA GLY A 180 -27.88 -2.67 17.06
C GLY A 180 -27.02 -3.21 18.21
N ALA A 181 -25.83 -3.77 17.91
CA ALA A 181 -24.91 -4.29 18.91
C ALA A 181 -24.20 -3.17 19.69
N SER A 182 -23.66 -3.49 20.86
CA SER A 182 -22.78 -2.56 21.57
C SER A 182 -21.47 -2.34 20.80
N ALA A 183 -20.77 -1.23 21.04
CA ALA A 183 -19.47 -0.99 20.40
C ALA A 183 -18.41 -2.03 20.76
N ALA A 184 -18.49 -2.63 21.97
CA ALA A 184 -17.62 -3.72 22.38
C ALA A 184 -17.91 -5.00 21.58
N ASP A 185 -19.18 -5.40 21.48
CA ASP A 185 -19.58 -6.58 20.70
C ASP A 185 -19.26 -6.40 19.21
N ALA A 186 -19.48 -5.19 18.68
CA ALA A 186 -19.16 -4.86 17.29
C ALA A 186 -17.67 -5.00 16.99
N ARG A 187 -16.78 -4.55 17.90
CA ARG A 187 -15.33 -4.74 17.76
C ARG A 187 -14.95 -6.20 17.82
N GLU A 188 -15.47 -6.95 18.79
CA GLU A 188 -15.17 -8.39 18.90
C GLU A 188 -15.57 -9.15 17.63
N ARG A 189 -16.75 -8.85 17.08
CA ARG A 189 -17.21 -9.44 15.81
C ARG A 189 -16.32 -9.03 14.63
N LEU A 190 -15.91 -7.76 14.57
CA LEU A 190 -14.99 -7.28 13.53
C LEU A 190 -13.63 -7.99 13.63
N ASP A 191 -13.08 -8.13 14.82
CA ASP A 191 -11.80 -8.82 15.04
C ASP A 191 -11.90 -10.30 14.66
N ALA A 192 -12.97 -10.99 15.07
CA ALA A 192 -13.24 -12.38 14.68
C ALA A 192 -13.42 -12.55 13.15
N ALA A 193 -13.88 -11.50 12.46
CA ALA A 193 -14.05 -11.44 11.02
C ALA A 193 -12.86 -10.80 10.27
N ALA A 194 -11.68 -10.71 10.90
CA ALA A 194 -10.48 -10.09 10.32
C ALA A 194 -10.71 -8.66 9.77
N GLY A 195 -11.57 -7.89 10.44
CA GLY A 195 -11.97 -6.53 10.10
C GLY A 195 -12.99 -6.40 8.97
N SER A 196 -13.56 -7.51 8.49
CA SER A 196 -14.57 -7.53 7.43
C SER A 196 -15.93 -7.02 7.90
N LEU A 197 -16.21 -5.74 7.63
CA LEU A 197 -17.53 -5.17 7.91
C LEU A 197 -18.65 -5.95 7.19
N ARG A 198 -18.43 -6.42 5.96
CA ARG A 198 -19.43 -7.23 5.23
C ARG A 198 -19.77 -8.55 5.92
N ALA A 199 -18.85 -9.14 6.66
CA ALA A 199 -19.09 -10.41 7.35
C ALA A 199 -19.79 -10.22 8.71
N VAL A 200 -19.74 -9.01 9.26
CA VAL A 200 -20.37 -8.65 10.55
C VAL A 200 -21.80 -8.14 10.38
N LEU A 201 -22.08 -7.49 9.25
CA LEU A 201 -23.42 -7.04 8.84
C LEU A 201 -24.26 -8.21 8.31
#